data_AF-A0A1V6FAR7-F1
#
_entry.id   AF-A0A1V6FAR7-F1
#
_cell.length_a   1.000
_cell.length_b   1.000
_cell.length_c   1.000
_cell.angle_alpha   90.00
_cell.angle_beta   90.00
_cell.angle_gamma   90.00
#
_symmetry.space_group_name_H-M   'P 1'
#
loop_
_entity.id
_entity.type
_entity.pdbx_description
1 polymer ?
#
loop_
_entity_poly.entity_id
_entity_poly.type
_entity_poly.pdbx_seq_one_letter_code
_entity_poly.pdbx_strand_id
1 'polypeptide(L)'
;MPKYDGATPTRPDDDTYTYSFNGWDPEPVPVVADATYVAKYKTALKEVVDPRDFVFADTGEGYTLCGYYGSASRVVIPETYNDKPVVSLEKWAFFNLDNLVSVTLPNNLRKIGEDVFADCDNLKHVDFGNGVQEIGFMAFDHCPSLEAISLPDSVETI
;
A
#
# COMPACT_ATOMS: atom_id res chain seq x y z
N MET A 1 1.33 2.75 -41.01
CA MET A 1 1.12 2.98 -39.56
C MET A 1 1.95 4.19 -39.19
N PRO A 2 1.36 5.26 -38.63
CA PRO A 2 2.19 6.31 -38.05
C PRO A 2 3.06 5.69 -36.96
N LYS A 3 4.35 6.01 -37.01
CA LYS A 3 5.35 5.53 -36.05
C LYS A 3 5.90 6.78 -35.37
N TYR A 4 5.76 6.84 -34.06
CA TYR A 4 6.43 7.85 -33.25
C TYR A 4 7.92 7.48 -33.15
N ASP A 5 8.79 8.35 -33.65
CA ASP A 5 10.25 8.19 -33.64
C ASP A 5 10.97 9.08 -32.60
N GLY A 6 10.20 9.86 -31.84
CA GLY A 6 10.69 10.64 -30.71
C GLY A 6 11.04 9.77 -29.49
N ALA A 7 11.71 10.38 -28.52
CA ALA A 7 12.02 9.72 -27.25
C ALA A 7 10.73 9.37 -26.49
N THR A 8 10.68 8.18 -25.87
CA THR A 8 9.58 7.82 -24.97
C THR A 8 9.44 8.89 -23.87
N PRO A 9 8.25 9.48 -23.68
CA PRO A 9 8.04 10.46 -22.62
C PRO A 9 8.39 9.88 -21.24
N THR A 10 9.16 10.61 -20.44
CA THR A 10 9.51 10.24 -19.07
C THR A 10 8.98 11.25 -18.07
N ARG A 11 8.53 10.78 -16.91
CA ARG A 11 8.26 11.60 -15.73
C ARG A 11 9.14 11.11 -14.58
N PRO A 12 9.85 12.00 -13.86
CA PRO A 12 10.65 11.59 -12.72
C PRO A 12 9.78 11.09 -11.57
N ASP A 13 10.26 10.07 -10.88
CA ASP A 13 9.78 9.69 -9.56
C ASP A 13 10.08 10.80 -8.53
N ASP A 14 9.26 10.90 -7.49
CA ASP A 14 9.48 11.78 -6.34
C ASP A 14 9.71 10.96 -5.06
N ASP A 15 9.93 11.58 -3.91
CA ASP A 15 10.20 10.85 -2.65
C ASP A 15 9.02 9.98 -2.20
N THR A 16 7.81 10.24 -2.71
CA THR A 16 6.55 9.59 -2.32
C THR A 16 6.03 8.62 -3.38
N TYR A 17 6.30 8.85 -4.67
CA TYR A 17 5.66 8.13 -5.77
C TYR A 17 6.63 7.70 -6.85
N THR A 18 6.34 6.54 -7.44
CA THR A 18 6.87 6.09 -8.73
C THR A 18 5.87 6.38 -9.84
N TYR A 19 6.37 6.70 -11.04
CA TYR A 19 5.56 6.93 -12.23
C TYR A 19 5.99 5.98 -13.35
N SER A 20 5.02 5.37 -14.02
CA SER A 20 5.23 4.57 -15.23
C SER A 20 4.38 5.10 -16.38
N PHE A 21 4.88 5.00 -17.61
CA PHE A 21 4.12 5.44 -18.79
C PHE A 21 2.96 4.48 -19.05
N ASN A 22 1.72 5.01 -19.10
CA ASN A 22 0.61 4.24 -19.64
C ASN A 22 0.91 4.09 -21.13
N GLY A 23 1.10 2.86 -21.62
CA GLY A 23 1.54 2.57 -22.98
C GLY A 23 0.90 3.43 -24.08
N TRP A 24 1.53 3.50 -25.25
CA TRP A 24 1.12 4.43 -26.32
C TRP A 24 -0.18 3.95 -26.99
N ASP A 25 -1.30 4.65 -26.77
CA ASP A 25 -2.62 4.38 -27.38
C ASP A 25 -3.32 5.61 -28.01
N PRO A 26 -2.69 6.44 -28.87
CA PRO A 26 -3.43 7.35 -29.71
C PRO A 26 -3.93 6.63 -30.96
N GLU A 27 -5.23 6.77 -31.25
CA GLU A 27 -5.74 6.40 -32.56
C GLU A 27 -5.07 7.27 -33.65
N PRO A 28 -4.55 6.66 -34.72
CA PRO A 28 -4.05 7.39 -35.88
C PRO A 28 -5.13 8.31 -36.45
N VAL A 29 -4.93 9.62 -36.35
CA VAL A 29 -5.76 10.59 -37.07
C VAL A 29 -5.07 11.02 -38.36
N PRO A 30 -5.83 11.21 -39.47
CA PRO A 30 -5.30 11.79 -40.70
C PRO A 30 -4.64 13.15 -40.41
N VAL A 31 -3.47 13.39 -41.00
CA VAL A 31 -2.73 14.64 -40.80
C VAL A 31 -3.40 15.75 -41.62
N VAL A 32 -4.36 16.44 -40.98
CA VAL A 32 -5.07 17.60 -41.55
C VAL A 32 -4.69 18.91 -40.86
N ALA A 33 -4.05 18.83 -39.70
CA ALA A 33 -3.50 19.95 -38.93
C ALA A 33 -2.52 19.38 -37.88
N ASP A 34 -1.79 20.27 -37.21
CA ASP A 34 -0.97 19.90 -36.04
C ASP A 34 -1.87 19.34 -34.94
N ALA A 35 -1.48 18.20 -34.36
CA ALA A 35 -2.18 17.55 -33.26
C ALA A 35 -1.24 17.40 -32.06
N THR A 36 -1.72 17.80 -30.88
CA THR A 36 -0.97 17.67 -29.62
C THR A 36 -1.50 16.47 -28.84
N TYR A 37 -0.61 15.56 -28.48
CA TYR A 37 -0.91 14.43 -27.60
C TYR A 37 -0.29 14.64 -26.23
N VAL A 38 -1.04 14.34 -25.18
CA VAL A 38 -0.56 14.44 -23.79
C VAL A 38 -0.26 13.03 -23.28
N ALA A 39 0.98 12.80 -22.88
CA ALA A 39 1.40 11.56 -22.22
C ALA A 39 0.59 11.33 -20.93
N LYS A 40 0.11 10.10 -20.73
CA LYS A 40 -0.53 9.67 -19.49
C LYS A 40 0.40 8.74 -18.72
N TYR A 41 0.37 8.83 -17.40
CA TYR A 41 1.21 8.04 -16.51
C TYR A 41 0.34 7.33 -15.47
N LYS A 42 0.77 6.15 -15.03
CA LYS A 42 0.28 5.49 -13.82
C LYS A 42 1.21 5.84 -12.67
N THR A 43 0.62 6.24 -11.55
CA THR A 43 1.34 6.57 -10.31
C THR A 43 1.18 5.41 -9.32
N ALA A 44 2.24 5.09 -8.56
CA ALA A 44 2.18 4.19 -7.40
C ALA A 44 2.99 4.79 -6.24
N LEU A 45 2.59 4.55 -4.99
CA LEU A 45 3.37 4.97 -3.83
C LEU A 45 4.74 4.26 -3.83
N LYS A 46 5.82 4.97 -3.52
CA LYS A 46 7.09 4.34 -3.18
C LYS A 46 6.90 3.58 -1.87
N GLU A 47 7.40 2.36 -1.80
CA GLU A 47 7.57 1.65 -0.53
C GLU A 47 8.59 2.45 0.30
N VAL A 48 8.10 3.29 1.22
CA VAL A 48 8.96 4.16 2.07
C VAL A 48 9.35 3.43 3.35
N VAL A 49 9.50 2.12 3.30
CA VAL A 49 9.76 1.32 4.49
C VAL A 49 10.99 0.47 4.27
N ASP A 50 12.00 0.68 5.11
CA ASP A 50 13.18 -0.17 5.11
C ASP A 50 12.74 -1.58 5.51
N PRO A 51 13.01 -2.63 4.71
CA PRO A 51 12.61 -3.99 5.06
C PRO A 51 13.12 -4.45 6.43
N ARG A 52 14.17 -3.82 6.95
CA ARG A 52 14.75 -4.08 8.28
C ARG A 52 13.91 -3.56 9.43
N ASP A 53 12.98 -2.66 9.16
CA ASP A 53 12.07 -2.11 10.17
C ASP A 53 10.96 -3.11 10.52
N PHE A 54 10.72 -4.10 9.67
CA PHE A 54 9.74 -5.16 9.91
C PHE A 54 10.37 -6.39 10.53
N VAL A 55 9.65 -6.98 11.48
CA VAL A 55 9.96 -8.30 12.04
C VAL A 55 8.88 -9.27 11.59
N PHE A 56 9.30 -10.37 10.96
CA PHE A 56 8.41 -11.41 10.46
C PHE A 56 8.70 -12.77 11.09
N ALA A 57 7.66 -13.59 11.29
CA ALA A 57 7.76 -14.99 11.66
C ALA A 57 7.04 -15.89 10.65
N ASP A 58 7.67 -17.02 10.28
CA ASP A 58 7.11 -18.00 9.34
C ASP A 58 5.99 -18.79 10.03
N THR A 59 4.80 -18.81 9.42
CA THR A 59 3.61 -19.51 9.94
C THR A 59 3.43 -20.90 9.30
N GLY A 60 4.26 -21.25 8.32
CA GLY A 60 4.12 -22.43 7.45
C GLY A 60 3.34 -22.12 6.16
N GLU A 61 2.33 -21.25 6.24
CA GLU A 61 1.49 -20.83 5.10
C GLU A 61 1.92 -19.50 4.49
N GLY A 62 2.72 -18.72 5.22
CA GLY A 62 3.24 -17.42 4.84
C GLY A 62 4.04 -16.82 5.99
N TYR A 63 4.07 -15.50 6.08
CA TYR A 63 4.68 -14.76 7.18
C TYR A 63 3.63 -13.94 7.95
N THR A 64 3.74 -13.95 9.27
CA THR A 64 3.08 -12.95 10.12
C THR A 64 4.04 -11.81 10.40
N LEU A 65 3.56 -10.58 10.36
CA LEU A 65 4.32 -9.40 10.78
C LEU A 65 4.16 -9.25 12.28
N CYS A 66 5.25 -9.47 13.02
CA CYS A 66 5.32 -9.45 14.47
C CYS A 66 5.47 -8.04 15.04
N GLY A 67 6.10 -7.14 14.28
CA GLY A 67 6.37 -5.78 14.71
C GLY A 67 6.93 -4.90 13.60
N TYR A 68 6.68 -3.61 13.74
CA TYR A 68 7.29 -2.56 12.94
C TYR A 68 7.99 -1.55 13.86
N TYR A 69 9.28 -1.31 13.62
CA TYR A 69 10.15 -0.46 14.43
C TYR A 69 10.68 0.77 13.67
N GLY A 70 10.14 1.01 12.48
CA GLY A 70 10.49 2.16 11.67
C GLY A 70 9.81 3.44 12.14
N SER A 71 10.19 4.56 11.52
CA SER A 71 9.66 5.90 11.84
C SER A 71 8.90 6.55 10.68
N ALA A 72 8.68 5.80 9.59
CA ALA A 72 7.95 6.31 8.43
C ALA A 72 6.50 6.66 8.81
N SER A 73 6.04 7.81 8.34
CA SER A 73 4.65 8.24 8.53
C SER A 73 3.68 7.58 7.55
N ARG A 74 4.20 6.89 6.54
CA ARG A 74 3.41 6.09 5.61
C ARG A 74 4.06 4.73 5.48
N VAL A 75 3.32 3.69 5.82
CA VAL A 75 3.80 2.31 5.77
C VAL A 75 3.06 1.56 4.68
N VAL A 76 3.81 0.92 3.79
CA VAL A 76 3.29 -0.08 2.87
C VAL A 76 3.83 -1.42 3.34
N ILE A 77 2.95 -2.30 3.82
CA ILE A 77 3.33 -3.64 4.23
C ILE A 77 3.53 -4.47 2.95
N PRO A 78 4.67 -5.16 2.78
CA PRO A 78 4.97 -5.87 1.55
C PRO A 78 4.00 -7.03 1.32
N GLU A 79 3.66 -7.29 0.05
CA GLU A 79 2.85 -8.47 -0.34
C GLU A 79 3.54 -9.78 0.05
N THR A 80 4.87 -9.81 -0.04
CA THR A 80 5.70 -11.00 0.21
C THR A 80 6.95 -10.68 1.04
N TYR A 81 7.39 -11.65 1.83
CA TYR A 81 8.69 -11.70 2.49
C TYR A 81 9.35 -13.06 2.21
N ASN A 82 10.62 -13.07 1.77
CA ASN A 82 11.31 -14.30 1.33
C ASN A 82 10.48 -15.18 0.37
N ASP A 83 9.92 -14.56 -0.68
CA ASP A 83 9.09 -15.22 -1.72
C ASP A 83 7.81 -15.92 -1.21
N LYS A 84 7.39 -15.66 0.03
CA LYS A 84 6.12 -16.13 0.61
C LYS A 84 5.21 -14.95 0.98
N PRO A 85 3.88 -15.14 0.97
CA PRO A 85 2.93 -14.07 1.27
C PRO A 85 3.00 -13.61 2.74
N VAL A 86 2.78 -12.32 2.99
CA VAL A 86 2.47 -11.79 4.32
C VAL A 86 0.97 -12.00 4.60
N VAL A 87 0.65 -12.90 5.52
CA VAL A 87 -0.72 -13.42 5.70
C VAL A 87 -1.42 -12.87 6.94
N SER A 88 -0.68 -12.34 7.92
CA SER A 88 -1.28 -11.79 9.14
C SER A 88 -0.43 -10.71 9.79
N LEU A 89 -1.07 -9.89 10.62
CA LEU A 89 -0.42 -8.98 11.55
C LEU A 89 -0.60 -9.52 12.97
N GLU A 90 0.49 -9.68 13.70
CA GLU A 90 0.47 -10.14 15.08
C GLU A 90 -0.02 -9.04 16.02
N LYS A 91 -0.45 -9.46 17.22
CA LYS A 91 -0.81 -8.56 18.30
C LYS A 91 0.27 -7.49 18.52
N TRP A 92 -0.16 -6.23 18.62
CA TRP A 92 0.69 -5.05 18.82
C TRP A 92 1.69 -4.72 17.71
N ALA A 93 1.58 -5.32 16.51
CA ALA A 93 2.60 -5.15 15.47
C ALA A 93 2.85 -3.68 15.06
N PHE A 94 1.86 -2.81 15.18
CA PHE A 94 1.93 -1.37 14.91
C PHE A 94 1.46 -0.53 16.12
N PHE A 95 1.56 -1.07 17.34
CA PHE A 95 1.05 -0.42 18.54
C PHE A 95 1.78 0.88 18.87
N ASN A 96 1.02 1.93 19.23
CA ASN A 96 1.53 3.20 19.73
C ASN A 96 2.55 3.88 18.78
N LEU A 97 2.20 3.98 17.50
CA LEU A 97 3.03 4.64 16.49
C LEU A 97 2.56 6.06 16.22
N ASP A 98 3.04 7.00 17.04
CA ASP A 98 2.70 8.43 16.94
C ASP A 98 2.95 9.03 15.55
N ASN A 99 3.95 8.55 14.80
CA ASN A 99 4.27 9.11 13.50
C ASN A 99 3.42 8.53 12.36
N LEU A 100 2.72 7.41 12.58
CA LEU A 100 2.00 6.70 11.53
C LEU A 100 0.76 7.49 11.12
N VAL A 101 0.72 7.93 9.86
CA VAL A 101 -0.39 8.67 9.26
C VAL A 101 -1.22 7.79 8.34
N SER A 102 -0.59 6.86 7.62
CA SER A 102 -1.31 5.92 6.78
C SER A 102 -0.61 4.57 6.68
N VAL A 103 -1.40 3.50 6.57
CA VAL A 103 -0.91 2.14 6.33
C VAL A 103 -1.64 1.49 5.15
N THR A 104 -0.89 0.83 4.28
CA THR A 104 -1.41 -0.02 3.19
C THR A 104 -1.14 -1.48 3.51
N LEU A 105 -2.21 -2.27 3.59
CA LEU A 105 -2.17 -3.70 3.86
C LEU A 105 -2.04 -4.50 2.55
N PRO A 106 -1.36 -5.66 2.56
CA PRO A 106 -1.18 -6.46 1.36
C PRO A 106 -2.48 -7.18 0.98
N ASN A 107 -2.67 -7.45 -0.30
CA ASN A 107 -3.87 -8.11 -0.82
C ASN A 107 -4.05 -9.55 -0.33
N ASN A 108 -2.96 -10.21 0.08
CA ASN A 108 -2.99 -11.54 0.70
C ASN A 108 -3.11 -11.54 2.23
N LEU A 109 -3.23 -10.38 2.88
CA LEU A 109 -3.43 -10.33 4.34
C LEU A 109 -4.80 -10.91 4.70
N ARG A 110 -4.85 -11.90 5.59
CA ARG A 110 -6.09 -12.54 6.04
C ARG A 110 -6.53 -12.07 7.42
N LYS A 111 -5.58 -11.77 8.31
CA LYS A 111 -5.86 -11.48 9.71
C LYS A 111 -5.12 -10.25 10.22
N ILE A 112 -5.86 -9.36 10.88
CA ILE A 112 -5.32 -8.29 11.71
C ILE A 112 -5.49 -8.74 13.17
N GLY A 113 -4.40 -8.85 13.92
CA GLY A 113 -4.42 -9.24 15.33
C GLY A 113 -5.07 -8.22 16.28
N GLU A 114 -5.07 -8.56 17.56
CA GLU A 114 -5.53 -7.68 18.65
C GLU A 114 -4.62 -6.44 18.76
N ASP A 115 -5.21 -5.28 19.04
CA ASP A 115 -4.48 -4.02 19.32
C ASP A 115 -3.45 -3.60 18.25
N VAL A 116 -3.53 -4.10 17.00
CA VAL A 116 -2.46 -3.93 16.00
C VAL A 116 -2.12 -2.47 15.78
N PHE A 117 -3.11 -1.60 15.61
CA PHE A 117 -2.94 -0.17 15.41
C PHE A 117 -3.42 0.64 16.62
N ALA A 118 -3.58 0.02 17.79
CA ALA A 118 -4.05 0.74 18.96
C ALA A 118 -3.05 1.85 19.36
N ASP A 119 -3.59 2.96 19.87
CA ASP A 119 -2.83 4.17 20.26
C ASP A 119 -2.05 4.84 19.10
N CYS A 120 -2.46 4.64 17.85
CA CYS A 120 -1.88 5.37 16.72
C CYS A 120 -2.56 6.74 16.53
N ASP A 121 -2.15 7.73 17.33
CA ASP A 121 -2.79 9.05 17.42
C ASP A 121 -2.94 9.80 16.09
N ASN A 122 -1.98 9.64 15.18
CA ASN A 122 -1.96 10.33 13.88
C ASN A 122 -2.48 9.48 12.72
N LEU A 123 -2.90 8.23 12.94
CA LEU A 123 -3.36 7.34 11.88
C LEU A 123 -4.68 7.86 11.31
N LYS A 124 -4.66 8.27 10.04
CA LYS A 124 -5.82 8.82 9.33
C LYS A 124 -6.44 7.85 8.35
N HIS A 125 -5.61 7.03 7.72
CA HIS A 125 -6.02 6.19 6.59
C HIS A 125 -5.44 4.78 6.69
N VAL A 126 -6.30 3.79 6.52
CA VAL A 126 -5.96 2.38 6.43
C VAL A 126 -6.51 1.87 5.12
N ASP A 127 -5.62 1.47 4.21
CA ASP A 127 -6.00 0.76 2.99
C ASP A 127 -5.93 -0.75 3.28
N PHE A 128 -7.09 -1.39 3.38
CA PHE A 128 -7.22 -2.79 3.80
C PHE A 128 -6.79 -3.80 2.73
N GLY A 129 -6.55 -3.37 1.50
CA GLY A 129 -6.45 -4.29 0.38
C GLY A 129 -7.74 -5.10 0.18
N ASN A 130 -7.63 -6.28 -0.41
CA ASN A 130 -8.79 -7.10 -0.79
C ASN A 130 -8.94 -8.41 0.02
N GLY A 131 -8.04 -8.67 0.96
CA GLY A 131 -7.87 -10.02 1.53
C GLY A 131 -8.35 -10.23 2.95
N VAL A 132 -8.58 -9.17 3.71
CA VAL A 132 -8.77 -9.23 5.17
C VAL A 132 -10.09 -9.90 5.51
N GLN A 133 -10.04 -10.92 6.36
CA GLN A 133 -11.18 -11.73 6.79
C GLN A 133 -11.48 -11.54 8.28
N GLU A 134 -10.45 -11.41 9.11
CA GLU A 134 -10.57 -11.27 10.57
C GLU A 134 -9.87 -10.00 11.04
N ILE A 135 -10.59 -9.19 11.83
CA ILE A 135 -10.06 -8.02 12.53
C ILE A 135 -10.14 -8.29 14.03
N GLY A 136 -8.99 -8.23 14.71
CA GLY A 136 -8.89 -8.53 16.12
C GLY A 136 -9.54 -7.47 17.02
N PHE A 137 -9.83 -7.88 18.24
CA PHE A 137 -10.32 -6.99 19.29
C PHE A 137 -9.41 -5.77 19.46
N MET A 138 -10.02 -4.58 19.57
CA MET A 138 -9.30 -3.31 19.77
C MET A 138 -8.23 -2.99 18.69
N ALA A 139 -8.29 -3.59 17.49
CA ALA A 139 -7.28 -3.39 16.45
C ALA A 139 -7.04 -1.91 16.06
N PHE A 140 -8.02 -1.03 16.28
CA PHE A 140 -7.94 0.42 16.03
C PHE A 140 -8.36 1.24 17.26
N ASP A 141 -8.14 0.70 18.46
CA ASP A 141 -8.48 1.41 19.70
C ASP A 141 -7.65 2.69 19.86
N HIS A 142 -8.23 3.72 20.47
CA HIS A 142 -7.55 5.03 20.68
C HIS A 142 -6.86 5.61 19.41
N CYS A 143 -7.52 5.57 18.25
CA CYS A 143 -7.07 6.21 17.00
C CYS A 143 -7.87 7.49 16.69
N PRO A 144 -7.67 8.62 17.39
CA PRO A 144 -8.51 9.82 17.29
C PRO A 144 -8.47 10.53 15.92
N SER A 145 -7.40 10.37 15.15
CA SER A 145 -7.27 10.96 13.81
C SER A 145 -7.88 10.13 12.69
N LEU A 146 -8.37 8.91 13.00
CA LEU A 146 -8.89 7.99 12.01
C LEU A 146 -10.24 8.49 11.46
N GLU A 147 -10.22 9.01 10.24
CA GLU A 147 -11.37 9.74 9.68
C GLU A 147 -12.51 8.79 9.27
N ALA A 148 -12.17 7.71 8.57
CA ALA A 148 -13.09 6.67 8.14
C ALA A 148 -12.33 5.38 7.82
N ILE A 149 -12.96 4.24 8.09
CA ILE A 149 -12.51 2.93 7.65
C ILE A 149 -13.54 2.39 6.66
N SER A 150 -13.06 2.03 5.46
CA SER A 150 -13.84 1.24 4.49
C SER A 150 -13.34 -0.20 4.58
N LEU A 151 -14.17 -1.07 5.17
CA LEU A 151 -13.87 -2.49 5.26
C LEU A 151 -14.04 -3.17 3.90
N PRO A 152 -13.15 -4.10 3.51
CA PRO A 152 -13.34 -4.88 2.29
C PRO A 152 -14.49 -5.88 2.46
N ASP A 153 -15.14 -6.26 1.35
CA ASP A 153 -16.26 -7.22 1.34
C ASP A 153 -15.87 -8.61 1.89
N SER A 154 -14.57 -8.90 1.99
CA SER A 154 -14.02 -10.14 2.53
C SER A 154 -14.07 -10.25 4.05
N VAL A 155 -14.38 -9.18 4.80
CA VAL A 155 -14.39 -9.22 6.27
C VAL A 155 -15.56 -10.08 6.77
N GLU A 156 -15.22 -11.12 7.53
CA GLU A 156 -16.17 -12.08 8.09
C GLU A 156 -16.34 -11.90 9.61
N THR A 157 -15.33 -11.39 10.33
CA THR A 157 -15.34 -11.28 11.81
C THR A 157 -14.59 -10.03 12.31
N ILE A 158 -15.15 -9.40 13.35
CA ILE A 158 -14.64 -8.22 14.10
C ILE A 158 -14.87 -8.46 15.61
#